data_AF-A0A6P7T895-F1
#
_entry.id   AF-A0A6P7T895-F1
#
_cell.length_a   1.000
_cell.length_b   1.000
_cell.length_c   1.000
_cell.angle_alpha   90.00
_cell.angle_beta   90.00
_cell.angle_gamma   90.00
#
_symmetry.space_group_name_H-M   'P 1'
#
loop_
_entity.id
_entity.type
_entity.pdbx_description
1 polymer ?
#
loop_
_entity_poly.entity_id
_entity_poly.type
_entity_poly.pdbx_seq_one_letter_code
_entity_poly.pdbx_strand_id
1 'polypeptide(L)'
;MTECTQEYLEEKFRQFREPNSEEEKIPEKVPKNIHSTEKLRRRNLIFDEEHFEDVFLRCLICREVFNESEKLPKTLPCHHSFCLHCFLQMFRVEGEYRQSLSSAFRSMPRAVKIQCPSCRDSIIASEDDLRRLPNDHTVLELINFVRETGINDISYCAKHQLQPLNFFCEPCAIPVCCDCTVLDHKNTNGHNVMNITEALSKYTPIINDTITEMEKSKQEYLFKRAQIEQSMKHLSQMETQVTDEIKLTFQKLRHMIDERERDILSMSEQEMNRKRQNLMDNFKKIIEREECMMDQMKELEIAKEANDISQMFTSHQAAQNTLSTPLQLPHITNDNFGVSFHFEAYKHRRVMQDLLNFGHLMVLSS
;
A
#
# COMPACT_ATOMS: atom_id res chain seq x y z
N MET A 1 -35.62 27.83 3.28
CA MET A 1 -34.37 27.04 3.16
C MET A 1 -33.10 27.89 3.35
N THR A 2 -33.20 29.13 3.85
CA THR A 2 -32.07 30.05 4.03
C THR A 2 -31.74 30.36 5.50
N GLU A 3 -32.57 29.95 6.45
CA GLU A 3 -32.34 30.17 7.89
C GLU A 3 -31.48 29.06 8.53
N CYS A 4 -31.49 27.84 7.98
CA CYS A 4 -30.76 26.68 8.51
C CYS A 4 -29.23 26.76 8.32
N THR A 5 -28.73 27.67 7.47
CA THR A 5 -27.29 27.82 7.19
C THR A 5 -26.63 28.91 8.05
N GLN A 6 -27.40 29.87 8.55
CA GLN A 6 -26.88 30.94 9.41
C GLN A 6 -26.62 30.45 10.84
N GLU A 7 -27.55 29.67 11.41
CA GLU A 7 -27.36 29.07 12.74
C GLU A 7 -26.17 28.08 12.77
N TYR A 8 -25.99 27.30 11.70
CA TYR A 8 -24.87 26.34 11.57
C TYR A 8 -23.49 27.04 11.52
N LEU A 9 -23.42 28.21 10.88
CA LEU A 9 -22.18 28.99 10.83
C LEU A 9 -21.93 29.74 12.14
N GLU A 10 -22.95 30.30 12.78
CA GLU A 10 -22.83 30.93 14.10
C GLU A 10 -22.41 29.93 15.20
N GLU A 11 -22.90 28.69 15.14
CA GLU A 11 -22.51 27.61 16.05
C GLU A 11 -21.04 27.19 15.86
N LYS A 12 -20.57 27.14 14.60
CA LYS A 12 -19.15 26.90 14.26
C LYS A 12 -18.25 28.03 14.74
N PHE A 13 -18.66 29.30 14.62
CA PHE A 13 -17.87 30.44 15.09
C PHE A 13 -17.84 30.56 16.62
N ARG A 14 -18.86 30.05 17.33
CA ARG A 14 -18.89 30.06 18.81
C ARG A 14 -17.85 29.09 19.41
N GLN A 15 -17.59 27.96 18.75
CA GLN A 15 -16.54 27.00 19.15
C GLN A 15 -15.11 27.54 19.03
N PHE A 16 -14.87 28.58 18.22
CA PHE A 16 -13.55 29.23 18.09
C PHE A 16 -13.25 30.28 19.18
N ARG A 17 -14.23 30.63 20.03
CA ARG A 17 -14.13 31.77 20.96
C ARG A 17 -13.88 31.40 22.42
N GLU A 18 -13.82 30.12 22.78
CA GLU A 18 -13.49 29.67 24.14
C GLU A 18 -12.04 29.15 24.21
N PRO A 19 -11.09 29.92 24.76
CA PRO A 19 -9.78 29.39 25.11
C PRO A 19 -9.92 28.49 26.34
N ASN A 20 -9.69 27.18 26.17
CA ASN A 20 -9.47 26.29 27.32
C ASN A 20 -8.17 26.71 28.02
N SER A 21 -8.34 27.23 29.23
CA SER A 21 -7.26 27.64 30.12
C SER A 21 -6.64 26.43 30.81
N GLU A 22 -5.50 25.95 30.32
CA GLU A 22 -4.53 25.22 31.16
C GLU A 22 -3.12 25.71 30.81
N GLU A 23 -2.53 26.49 31.72
CA GLU A 23 -1.15 27.00 31.64
C GLU A 23 -0.15 25.87 31.90
N GLU A 24 0.77 25.59 30.98
CA GLU A 24 2.05 24.94 31.30
C GLU A 24 3.23 25.62 30.59
N LYS A 25 4.22 26.03 31.41
CA LYS A 25 5.40 26.83 31.08
C LYS A 25 6.50 26.01 30.40
N ILE A 26 7.14 26.54 29.34
CA ILE A 26 8.48 26.13 28.88
C ILE A 26 9.28 27.36 28.36
N PRO A 27 10.61 27.46 28.57
CA PRO A 27 11.35 28.74 28.55
C PRO A 27 12.05 29.08 27.21
N GLU A 28 12.44 30.36 27.13
CA GLU A 28 13.18 31.03 26.05
C GLU A 28 14.52 30.38 25.67
N LYS A 29 14.85 30.44 24.36
CA LYS A 29 16.09 31.08 23.85
C LYS A 29 16.08 31.21 22.30
N VAL A 30 16.40 32.43 21.85
CA VAL A 30 16.61 32.85 20.45
C VAL A 30 18.06 32.53 20.03
N PRO A 31 18.40 32.45 18.72
CA PRO A 31 19.00 33.64 18.08
C PRO A 31 18.51 33.93 16.65
N LYS A 32 18.54 35.23 16.35
CA LYS A 32 18.18 35.93 15.11
C LYS A 32 19.14 35.57 13.96
N ASN A 33 18.65 35.59 12.73
CA ASN A 33 19.46 36.03 11.60
C ASN A 33 18.66 36.86 10.60
N ILE A 34 19.22 38.02 10.30
CA ILE A 34 18.69 39.09 9.46
C ILE A 34 19.18 38.83 8.04
N HIS A 35 18.28 38.75 7.06
CA HIS A 35 18.63 39.20 5.72
C HIS A 35 17.47 39.98 5.10
N SER A 36 17.64 41.30 5.14
CA SER A 36 16.89 42.32 4.44
C SER A 36 16.90 42.11 2.92
N THR A 37 15.72 41.97 2.33
CA THR A 37 15.50 42.33 0.92
C THR A 37 14.32 43.30 0.88
N GLU A 38 14.63 44.56 0.58
CA GLU A 38 13.65 45.62 0.36
C GLU A 38 12.83 45.30 -0.89
N LYS A 39 11.63 44.72 -0.71
CA LYS A 39 10.64 44.66 -1.78
C LYS A 39 10.05 46.06 -1.96
N LEU A 40 10.34 46.65 -3.13
CA LEU A 40 9.79 47.92 -3.59
C LEU A 40 8.29 48.01 -3.31
N ARG A 41 7.88 49.16 -2.76
CA ARG A 41 6.47 49.57 -2.62
C ARG A 41 5.79 49.58 -4.00
N ARG A 42 5.12 48.48 -4.35
CA ARG A 42 4.25 48.40 -5.53
C ARG A 42 2.99 49.22 -5.25
N ARG A 43 2.87 50.38 -5.89
CA ARG A 43 1.58 51.08 -6.00
C ARG A 43 0.75 50.28 -6.98
N ASN A 44 -0.32 49.64 -6.50
CA ASN A 44 -1.22 48.84 -7.33
C ASN A 44 -1.98 49.78 -8.30
N LEU A 45 -1.50 49.87 -9.54
CA LEU A 45 -2.23 50.48 -10.65
C LEU A 45 -3.22 49.45 -11.19
N ILE A 46 -4.46 49.88 -11.38
CA ILE A 46 -5.57 49.08 -11.91
C ILE A 46 -5.40 49.02 -13.43
N PHE A 47 -5.26 47.82 -14.00
CA PHE A 47 -5.23 47.59 -15.44
C PHE A 47 -6.42 46.71 -15.85
N ASP A 48 -7.13 47.13 -16.90
CA ASP A 48 -8.11 46.32 -17.62
C ASP A 48 -7.34 45.43 -18.60
N GLU A 49 -7.10 44.17 -18.24
CA GLU A 49 -6.19 43.25 -18.93
C GLU A 49 -6.63 42.95 -20.38
N GLU A 50 -7.92 42.71 -20.60
CA GLU A 50 -8.44 42.34 -21.93
C GLU A 50 -8.40 43.55 -22.88
N HIS A 51 -8.80 44.73 -22.40
CA HIS A 51 -8.67 45.95 -23.19
C HIS A 51 -7.21 46.36 -23.40
N PHE A 52 -6.35 46.18 -22.40
CA PHE A 52 -4.94 46.55 -22.49
C PHE A 52 -4.17 45.63 -23.44
N GLU A 53 -4.38 44.31 -23.37
CA GLU A 53 -3.77 43.38 -24.31
C GLU A 53 -4.22 43.64 -25.75
N ASP A 54 -5.52 43.83 -25.96
CA ASP A 54 -6.08 44.05 -27.29
C ASP A 54 -5.65 45.38 -27.92
N VAL A 55 -5.45 46.42 -27.11
CA VAL A 55 -5.06 47.75 -27.59
C VAL A 55 -3.55 47.90 -27.73
N PHE A 56 -2.76 47.35 -26.80
CA PHE A 56 -1.33 47.65 -26.72
C PHE A 56 -0.42 46.47 -27.06
N LEU A 57 -0.87 45.23 -26.85
CA LEU A 57 0.00 44.04 -26.97
C LEU A 57 -0.32 43.15 -28.17
N ARG A 58 -1.41 43.42 -28.91
CA ARG A 58 -1.78 42.68 -30.13
C ARG A 58 -1.59 43.48 -31.40
N CYS A 59 -1.24 42.77 -32.47
CA CYS A 59 -1.17 43.37 -33.79
C CYS A 59 -2.56 43.66 -34.36
N LEU A 60 -2.81 44.90 -34.80
CA LEU A 60 -4.10 45.29 -35.39
C LEU A 60 -4.47 44.58 -36.71
N ILE A 61 -3.52 43.88 -37.34
CA ILE A 61 -3.76 43.11 -38.58
C ILE A 61 -4.14 41.66 -38.26
N CYS A 62 -3.31 40.94 -37.49
CA CYS A 62 -3.54 39.51 -37.22
C CYS A 62 -4.19 39.23 -35.86
N ARG A 63 -4.35 40.23 -35.00
CA ARG A 63 -4.90 40.13 -33.62
C ARG A 63 -4.15 39.15 -32.71
N GLU A 64 -2.92 38.84 -33.05
CA GLU A 64 -2.03 38.02 -32.24
C GLU A 64 -1.09 38.91 -31.41
N VAL A 65 -0.68 38.39 -30.25
CA VAL A 65 0.23 39.07 -29.32
C VAL A 65 1.61 39.22 -29.95
N PHE A 66 2.21 40.41 -29.79
CA PHE A 66 3.58 40.66 -30.25
C PHE A 66 4.59 39.78 -29.48
N ASN A 67 5.71 39.45 -30.12
CA ASN A 67 6.78 38.67 -29.50
C ASN A 67 8.16 39.07 -30.03
N GLU A 68 9.21 38.62 -29.38
CA GLU A 68 10.60 38.98 -29.73
C GLU A 68 11.13 38.21 -30.97
N SER A 69 10.33 37.32 -31.55
CA SER A 69 10.73 36.47 -32.69
C SER A 69 10.00 36.86 -33.98
N GLU A 70 8.96 36.11 -34.37
CA GLU A 70 8.29 36.25 -35.67
C GLU A 70 7.29 37.43 -35.71
N LYS A 71 6.74 37.79 -34.54
CA LYS A 71 5.74 38.85 -34.38
C LYS A 71 6.33 40.09 -33.72
N LEU A 72 7.55 40.43 -34.10
CA LEU A 72 8.25 41.62 -33.62
C LEU A 72 7.50 42.90 -34.01
N PRO A 73 7.15 43.80 -33.08
CA PRO A 73 6.41 45.01 -33.39
C PRO A 73 7.33 45.99 -34.12
N LYS A 74 7.04 46.27 -35.38
CA LYS A 74 7.79 47.20 -36.24
C LYS A 74 7.00 48.49 -36.39
N THR A 75 7.67 49.62 -36.21
CA THR A 75 7.02 50.94 -36.27
C THR A 75 7.25 51.60 -37.62
N LEU A 76 6.16 52.04 -38.26
CA LEU A 76 6.22 52.86 -39.48
C LEU A 76 6.61 54.32 -39.15
N PRO A 77 7.04 55.12 -40.15
CA PRO A 77 7.26 56.56 -39.96
C PRO A 77 6.03 57.35 -39.49
N CYS A 78 4.83 56.80 -39.66
CA CYS A 78 3.57 57.34 -39.11
C CYS A 78 3.31 56.92 -37.64
N HIS A 79 4.30 56.33 -36.97
CA HIS A 79 4.26 55.85 -35.58
C HIS A 79 3.24 54.74 -35.25
N HIS A 80 2.64 54.11 -36.27
CA HIS A 80 1.84 52.90 -36.06
C HIS A 80 2.71 51.64 -36.12
N SER A 81 2.47 50.73 -35.16
CA SER A 81 3.23 49.51 -34.99
C SER A 81 2.42 48.27 -35.41
N PHE A 82 3.02 47.39 -36.21
CA PHE A 82 2.44 46.11 -36.62
C PHE A 82 3.50 45.02 -36.60
N CYS A 83 3.10 43.74 -36.61
CA CYS A 83 4.08 42.67 -36.46
C CYS A 83 4.86 42.48 -37.76
N LEU A 84 6.15 42.14 -37.65
CA LEU A 84 7.03 41.93 -38.81
C LEU A 84 6.44 40.92 -39.80
N HIS A 85 5.81 39.86 -39.30
CA HIS A 85 5.08 38.89 -40.12
C HIS A 85 4.01 39.55 -41.00
N CYS A 86 3.17 40.43 -40.44
CA CYS A 86 2.13 41.11 -41.22
C CYS A 86 2.71 42.11 -42.23
N PHE A 87 3.83 42.78 -41.91
CA PHE A 87 4.52 43.62 -42.89
C PHE A 87 5.04 42.83 -44.09
N LEU A 88 5.67 41.68 -43.83
CA LEU A 88 6.16 40.80 -44.90
C LEU A 88 5.02 40.23 -45.74
N GLN A 89 3.86 39.96 -45.12
CA GLN A 89 2.67 39.53 -45.84
C GLN A 89 2.13 40.64 -46.75
N MET A 90 2.05 41.88 -46.28
CA MET A 90 1.65 43.04 -47.10
C MET A 90 2.62 43.27 -48.26
N PHE A 91 3.93 43.11 -48.02
CA PHE A 91 4.95 43.18 -49.05
C PHE A 91 4.75 42.13 -50.16
N ARG A 92 4.45 40.88 -49.78
CA ARG A 92 4.19 39.80 -50.73
C ARG A 92 2.97 40.09 -51.61
N VAL A 93 1.85 40.50 -51.00
CA VAL A 93 0.61 40.81 -51.72
C VAL A 93 0.80 41.95 -52.72
N GLU A 94 1.43 43.05 -52.30
CA GLU A 94 1.73 44.19 -53.20
C GLU A 94 2.76 43.83 -54.29
N GLY A 95 3.71 42.96 -53.94
CA GLY A 95 4.72 42.44 -54.87
C GLY A 95 4.15 41.52 -55.95
N GLU A 96 3.11 40.74 -55.64
CA GLU A 96 2.37 39.89 -56.58
C GLU A 96 1.45 40.72 -57.48
N TYR A 97 0.75 41.72 -56.93
CA TYR A 97 -0.07 42.64 -57.72
C TYR A 97 0.76 43.35 -58.81
N ARG A 98 1.97 43.82 -58.47
CA ARG A 98 2.89 44.44 -59.44
C ARG A 98 3.44 43.48 -60.50
N GLN A 99 3.49 42.18 -60.24
CA GLN A 99 3.91 41.17 -61.23
C GLN A 99 2.86 40.91 -62.31
N SER A 100 1.62 41.34 -62.09
CA SER A 100 0.55 41.31 -63.10
C SER A 100 0.65 42.46 -64.12
N LEU A 101 1.54 43.44 -63.89
CA LEU A 101 1.81 44.57 -64.78
C LEU A 101 2.96 44.26 -65.76
N SER A 102 3.06 45.04 -66.85
CA SER A 102 3.92 44.84 -68.04
C SER A 102 5.34 44.28 -67.78
N SER A 103 5.81 43.44 -68.70
CA SER A 103 7.06 42.65 -68.67
C SER A 103 8.36 43.44 -68.49
N ALA A 104 8.35 44.76 -68.67
CA ALA A 104 9.52 45.63 -68.52
C ALA A 104 9.95 45.84 -67.05
N PHE A 105 9.12 45.53 -66.06
CA PHE A 105 9.38 45.83 -64.63
C PHE A 105 9.93 44.64 -63.81
N ARG A 106 10.28 43.51 -64.43
CA ARG A 106 10.68 42.28 -63.70
C ARG A 106 12.11 42.30 -63.12
N SER A 107 12.97 43.23 -63.52
CA SER A 107 14.41 43.24 -63.22
C SER A 107 14.90 44.40 -62.33
N MET A 108 14.00 45.18 -61.73
CA MET A 108 14.32 46.33 -60.86
C MET A 108 14.18 45.93 -59.38
N PRO A 109 14.98 46.48 -58.42
CA PRO A 109 14.81 46.20 -56.99
C PRO A 109 13.34 46.30 -56.55
N ARG A 110 12.82 45.21 -55.95
CA ARG A 110 11.40 45.01 -55.61
C ARG A 110 10.95 45.88 -54.43
N ALA A 111 11.05 47.20 -54.55
CA ALA A 111 10.47 48.11 -53.58
C ALA A 111 8.98 48.29 -53.89
N VAL A 112 8.11 48.02 -52.90
CA VAL A 112 6.65 48.13 -53.05
C VAL A 112 6.09 49.26 -52.19
N LYS A 113 4.95 49.81 -52.60
CA LYS A 113 4.25 50.83 -51.83
C LYS A 113 3.43 50.12 -50.75
N ILE A 114 3.81 50.27 -49.49
CA ILE A 114 3.06 49.74 -48.34
C ILE A 114 2.24 50.88 -47.73
N GLN A 115 0.93 50.67 -47.59
CA GLN A 115 0.03 51.63 -46.92
C GLN A 115 -0.29 51.17 -45.50
N CYS A 116 -0.19 52.08 -44.54
CA CYS A 116 -0.56 51.83 -43.14
C CYS A 116 -2.07 51.52 -43.03
N PRO A 117 -2.48 50.38 -42.44
CA PRO A 117 -3.89 50.07 -42.22
C PRO A 117 -4.62 51.07 -41.32
N SER A 118 -3.91 51.70 -40.38
CA SER A 118 -4.50 52.63 -39.40
C SER A 118 -4.69 54.04 -39.95
N CYS A 119 -3.70 54.61 -40.64
CA CYS A 119 -3.73 56.02 -41.10
C CYS A 119 -3.64 56.21 -42.61
N ARG A 120 -3.44 55.14 -43.40
CA ARG A 120 -3.28 55.14 -44.87
C ARG A 120 -2.03 55.85 -45.42
N ASP A 121 -1.15 56.36 -44.56
CA ASP A 121 0.18 56.85 -44.96
C ASP A 121 0.97 55.73 -45.64
N SER A 122 1.75 56.09 -46.67
CA SER A 122 2.45 55.12 -47.49
C SER A 122 3.95 55.31 -47.49
N ILE A 123 4.68 54.19 -47.43
CA ILE A 123 6.12 54.15 -47.64
C ILE A 123 6.44 53.30 -48.85
N ILE A 124 7.60 53.54 -49.48
CA ILE A 124 8.16 52.65 -50.50
C ILE A 124 9.32 51.92 -49.83
N ALA A 125 9.20 50.60 -49.69
CA ALA A 125 10.19 49.78 -48.96
C ALA A 125 10.46 48.47 -49.69
N SER A 126 11.71 48.02 -49.64
CA SER A 126 12.08 46.64 -49.98
C SER A 126 11.86 45.71 -48.77
N GLU A 127 11.94 44.39 -48.99
CA GLU A 127 11.81 43.41 -47.89
C GLU A 127 12.85 43.67 -46.78
N ASP A 128 14.09 43.98 -47.15
CA ASP A 128 15.16 44.28 -46.20
C ASP A 128 14.90 45.58 -45.42
N ASP A 129 14.27 46.57 -46.06
CA ASP A 129 13.92 47.83 -45.39
C ASP A 129 12.84 47.61 -44.33
N LEU A 130 11.87 46.73 -44.59
CA LEU A 130 10.82 46.37 -43.62
C LEU A 130 11.40 45.63 -42.40
N ARG A 131 12.41 44.77 -42.61
CA ARG A 131 13.13 44.09 -41.51
C ARG A 131 13.95 45.06 -40.67
N ARG A 132 14.49 46.12 -41.31
CA ARG A 132 15.27 47.19 -40.68
C ARG A 132 14.45 48.30 -40.02
N LEU A 133 13.11 48.28 -40.13
CA LEU A 133 12.27 49.23 -39.41
C LEU A 133 12.53 49.15 -37.89
N PRO A 134 12.45 50.29 -37.17
CA PRO A 134 12.60 50.32 -35.72
C PRO A 134 11.61 49.39 -35.03
N ASN A 135 12.05 48.73 -33.96
CA ASN A 135 11.16 47.98 -33.10
C ASN A 135 10.44 48.95 -32.16
N ASP A 136 9.19 48.65 -31.84
CA ASP A 136 8.48 49.34 -30.78
C ASP A 136 8.95 48.85 -29.41
N HIS A 137 9.95 49.53 -28.85
CA HIS A 137 10.52 49.17 -27.55
C HIS A 137 9.51 49.32 -26.40
N THR A 138 8.49 50.17 -26.54
CA THR A 138 7.48 50.37 -25.49
C THR A 138 6.58 49.15 -25.34
N VAL A 139 6.15 48.57 -26.46
CA VAL A 139 5.35 47.33 -26.47
C VAL A 139 6.15 46.16 -25.90
N LEU A 140 7.45 46.05 -26.23
CA LEU A 140 8.32 44.99 -25.71
C LEU A 140 8.55 45.10 -24.20
N GLU A 141 8.72 46.32 -23.66
CA GLU A 141 8.84 46.55 -22.22
C GLU A 141 7.54 46.17 -21.47
N LEU A 142 6.38 46.49 -22.05
CA LEU A 142 5.08 46.13 -21.47
C LEU A 142 4.85 44.61 -21.45
N ILE A 143 5.27 43.88 -22.50
CA ILE A 143 5.22 42.40 -22.52
C ILE A 143 6.07 41.81 -21.40
N ASN A 144 7.28 42.34 -21.20
CA ASN A 144 8.19 41.84 -20.17
C ASN A 144 7.67 42.14 -18.75
N PHE A 145 7.06 43.32 -18.54
CA PHE A 145 6.45 43.67 -17.26
C PHE A 145 5.30 42.72 -16.85
N VAL A 146 4.42 42.35 -17.80
CA VAL A 146 3.33 41.39 -17.54
C VAL A 146 3.90 40.01 -17.20
N ARG A 147 4.93 39.55 -17.92
CA ARG A 147 5.59 38.25 -17.66
C ARG A 147 6.29 38.18 -16.29
N GLU A 148 6.87 39.28 -15.82
CA GLU A 148 7.64 39.31 -14.57
C GLU A 148 6.79 39.46 -13.30
N THR A 149 5.59 40.05 -13.41
CA THR A 149 4.76 40.36 -12.23
C THR A 149 3.84 39.23 -11.80
N GLY A 150 3.49 38.30 -12.70
CA GLY A 150 2.76 37.05 -12.39
C GLY A 150 1.39 37.23 -11.76
N ILE A 151 0.78 38.41 -11.87
CA ILE A 151 -0.61 38.66 -11.44
C ILE A 151 -1.49 38.23 -12.61
N ASN A 152 -1.87 36.95 -12.63
CA ASN A 152 -2.60 36.37 -13.76
C ASN A 152 -4.09 36.15 -13.50
N ASP A 153 -4.63 36.56 -12.34
CA ASP A 153 -6.07 36.42 -12.07
C ASP A 153 -6.54 37.48 -11.06
N ILE A 154 -7.10 38.57 -11.57
CA ILE A 154 -7.84 39.54 -10.75
C ILE A 154 -9.29 39.07 -10.68
N SER A 155 -9.76 38.73 -9.47
CA SER A 155 -11.17 38.39 -9.26
C SER A 155 -12.02 39.65 -9.14
N TYR A 156 -13.01 39.79 -10.03
CA TYR A 156 -13.93 40.92 -10.05
C TYR A 156 -15.24 40.61 -9.33
N CYS A 157 -15.88 41.66 -8.83
CA CYS A 157 -17.18 41.55 -8.19
C CYS A 157 -18.26 41.19 -9.21
N ALA A 158 -19.04 40.15 -8.92
CA ALA A 158 -20.18 39.75 -9.74
C ALA A 158 -21.31 40.79 -9.79
N LYS A 159 -21.42 41.65 -8.76
CA LYS A 159 -22.45 42.71 -8.67
C LYS A 159 -22.01 44.04 -9.28
N HIS A 160 -20.73 44.38 -9.12
CA HIS A 160 -20.17 45.66 -9.53
C HIS A 160 -19.13 45.40 -10.61
N GLN A 161 -19.53 45.62 -11.86
CA GLN A 161 -18.69 45.36 -13.04
C GLN A 161 -17.35 46.09 -12.91
N LEU A 162 -16.27 45.40 -13.27
CA LEU A 162 -14.89 45.92 -13.26
C LEU A 162 -14.38 46.37 -11.87
N GLN A 163 -15.09 46.05 -10.78
CA GLN A 163 -14.60 46.33 -9.43
C GLN A 163 -13.81 45.14 -8.86
N PRO A 164 -12.51 45.31 -8.53
CA PRO A 164 -11.70 44.25 -7.98
C PRO A 164 -12.13 43.91 -6.54
N LEU A 165 -12.10 42.63 -6.20
CA LEU A 165 -12.33 42.14 -4.85
C LEU A 165 -11.06 42.36 -4.01
N ASN A 166 -10.99 43.47 -3.27
CA ASN A 166 -9.82 43.88 -2.47
C ASN A 166 -10.05 43.80 -0.96
N PHE A 167 -11.27 43.50 -0.54
CA PHE A 167 -11.66 43.44 0.86
C PHE A 167 -12.24 42.08 1.20
N PHE A 168 -12.25 41.72 2.48
CA PHE A 168 -12.85 40.50 3.00
C PHE A 168 -13.88 40.87 4.06
N CYS A 169 -15.12 40.42 3.88
CA CYS A 169 -16.17 40.57 4.86
C CYS A 169 -16.17 39.35 5.78
N GLU A 170 -15.72 39.53 7.02
CA GLU A 170 -15.53 38.43 7.98
C GLU A 170 -16.83 37.73 8.38
N PRO A 171 -17.95 38.43 8.70
CA PRO A 171 -19.23 37.77 8.98
C PRO A 171 -19.82 37.00 7.80
N CYS A 172 -19.53 37.43 6.58
CA CYS A 172 -20.04 36.78 5.36
C CYS A 172 -19.08 35.74 4.79
N ALA A 173 -17.86 35.63 5.33
CA ALA A 173 -16.78 34.76 4.87
C ALA A 173 -16.50 34.82 3.35
N ILE A 174 -16.63 36.01 2.73
CA ILE A 174 -16.42 36.20 1.29
C ILE A 174 -15.55 37.43 1.00
N PRO A 175 -14.79 37.40 -0.11
CA PRO A 175 -14.14 38.60 -0.64
C PRO A 175 -15.18 39.54 -1.27
N VAL A 176 -15.01 40.84 -1.08
CA VAL A 176 -15.93 41.91 -1.51
C VAL A 176 -15.15 43.08 -2.13
N CYS A 177 -15.78 43.82 -3.05
CA CYS A 177 -15.21 45.05 -3.62
C CYS A 177 -15.56 46.29 -2.78
N CYS A 178 -14.96 47.45 -3.11
CA CYS A 178 -15.20 48.72 -2.42
C CYS A 178 -16.70 49.07 -2.37
N ASP A 179 -17.40 48.95 -3.50
CA ASP A 179 -18.82 49.29 -3.59
C ASP A 179 -19.68 48.36 -2.74
N CYS A 180 -19.37 47.06 -2.71
CA CYS A 180 -20.01 46.11 -1.79
C CYS A 180 -19.83 46.53 -0.33
N THR A 181 -18.66 47.06 0.05
CA THR A 181 -18.43 47.49 1.43
C THR A 181 -19.40 48.59 1.84
N VAL A 182 -19.73 49.52 0.94
CA VAL A 182 -20.58 50.69 1.24
C VAL A 182 -22.06 50.39 1.06
N LEU A 183 -22.43 49.76 -0.06
CA LEU A 183 -23.82 49.58 -0.46
C LEU A 183 -24.49 48.41 0.25
N ASP A 184 -23.79 47.29 0.35
CA ASP A 184 -24.37 46.02 0.81
C ASP A 184 -23.95 45.70 2.25
N HIS A 185 -22.67 45.89 2.61
CA HIS A 185 -22.12 45.39 3.88
C HIS A 185 -22.05 46.45 5.00
N LYS A 186 -22.13 47.75 4.67
CA LYS A 186 -22.20 48.86 5.64
C LYS A 186 -23.64 49.28 5.94
N ASN A 187 -24.50 49.36 4.93
CA ASN A 187 -25.88 49.83 5.09
C ASN A 187 -26.83 48.81 5.72
N THR A 188 -26.59 47.51 5.55
CA THR A 188 -27.53 46.51 6.05
C THR A 188 -27.26 46.08 7.48
N ASN A 189 -26.00 46.00 7.94
CA ASN A 189 -25.68 45.45 9.28
C ASN A 189 -24.30 45.85 9.87
N GLY A 190 -23.57 46.80 9.27
CA GLY A 190 -22.25 47.24 9.77
C GLY A 190 -21.22 46.10 9.90
N HIS A 191 -21.11 45.24 8.89
CA HIS A 191 -20.22 44.08 8.95
C HIS A 191 -18.74 44.49 9.07
N ASN A 192 -17.96 43.69 9.80
CA ASN A 192 -16.52 43.86 9.86
C ASN A 192 -15.88 43.50 8.52
N VAL A 193 -15.40 44.51 7.81
CA VAL A 193 -14.73 44.38 6.52
C VAL A 193 -13.31 44.86 6.66
N MET A 194 -12.35 44.02 6.26
CA MET A 194 -10.92 44.32 6.32
C MET A 194 -10.29 44.19 4.93
N ASN A 195 -9.09 44.75 4.75
CA ASN A 195 -8.37 44.54 3.50
C ASN A 195 -7.96 43.06 3.37
N ILE A 196 -7.88 42.53 2.14
CA ILE A 196 -7.43 41.14 1.93
C ILE A 196 -6.04 40.89 2.55
N THR A 197 -5.14 41.87 2.49
CA THR A 197 -3.80 41.75 3.10
C THR A 197 -3.89 41.59 4.62
N GLU A 198 -4.82 42.29 5.25
CA GLU A 198 -5.06 42.24 6.69
C GLU A 198 -5.74 40.92 7.08
N ALA A 199 -6.72 40.46 6.31
CA ALA A 199 -7.34 39.15 6.47
C ALA A 199 -6.30 38.02 6.36
N LEU A 200 -5.45 38.06 5.34
CA LEU A 200 -4.36 37.10 5.18
C LEU A 200 -3.41 37.16 6.37
N SER A 201 -3.01 38.34 6.83
CA SER A 201 -2.14 38.48 8.00
C SER A 201 -2.78 37.96 9.29
N LYS A 202 -4.10 38.07 9.44
CA LYS A 202 -4.84 37.61 10.62
C LYS A 202 -5.06 36.09 10.62
N TYR A 203 -5.50 35.55 9.49
CA TYR A 203 -5.95 34.15 9.40
C TYR A 203 -4.84 33.15 9.09
N THR A 204 -3.79 33.56 8.36
CA THR A 204 -2.64 32.70 8.07
C THR A 204 -2.00 32.09 9.33
N PRO A 205 -1.67 32.86 10.39
CA PRO A 205 -1.08 32.26 11.61
C PRO A 205 -2.06 31.30 12.31
N ILE A 206 -3.34 31.65 12.43
CA ILE A 206 -4.36 30.80 13.05
C ILE A 206 -4.47 29.45 12.33
N ILE A 207 -4.48 29.48 11.00
CA ILE A 207 -4.51 28.28 10.17
C ILE A 207 -3.24 27.46 10.36
N ASN A 208 -2.07 28.10 10.38
CA ASN A 208 -0.79 27.42 10.59
C ASN A 208 -0.71 26.77 11.99
N ASP A 209 -1.19 27.45 13.03
CA ASP A 209 -1.26 26.91 14.39
C ASP A 209 -2.21 25.70 14.43
N THR A 210 -3.39 25.81 13.80
CA THR A 210 -4.35 24.70 13.68
C THR A 210 -3.75 23.51 12.92
N ILE A 211 -3.03 23.76 11.82
CA ILE A 211 -2.31 22.72 11.07
C ILE A 211 -1.29 22.02 11.98
N THR A 212 -0.51 22.80 12.73
CA THR A 212 0.52 22.29 13.63
C THR A 212 -0.09 21.40 14.74
N GLU A 213 -1.21 21.82 15.31
CA GLU A 213 -1.94 21.03 16.31
C GLU A 213 -2.52 19.74 15.72
N MET A 214 -3.13 19.82 14.54
CA MET A 214 -3.64 18.66 13.81
C MET A 214 -2.52 17.67 13.45
N GLU A 215 -1.34 18.18 13.06
CA GLU A 215 -0.17 17.35 12.79
C GLU A 215 0.32 16.62 14.06
N LYS A 216 0.37 17.31 15.20
CA LYS A 216 0.71 16.70 16.50
C LYS A 216 -0.29 15.61 16.88
N SER A 217 -1.59 15.88 16.78
CA SER A 217 -2.64 14.91 17.07
C SER A 217 -2.56 13.69 16.14
N LYS A 218 -2.32 13.91 14.84
CA LYS A 218 -2.11 12.84 13.87
C LYS A 218 -0.94 11.92 14.28
N GLN A 219 0.19 12.49 14.74
CA GLN A 219 1.32 11.68 15.19
C GLN A 219 0.97 10.81 16.41
N GLU A 220 0.19 11.34 17.36
CA GLU A 220 -0.30 10.57 18.51
C GLU A 220 -1.17 9.39 18.07
N TYR A 221 -2.09 9.60 17.12
CA TYR A 221 -2.91 8.52 16.57
C TYR A 221 -2.10 7.49 15.79
N LEU A 222 -1.06 7.90 15.06
CA LEU A 222 -0.14 6.98 14.41
C LEU A 222 0.57 6.09 15.44
N PHE A 223 1.01 6.66 16.57
CA PHE A 223 1.62 5.90 17.65
C PHE A 223 0.64 4.93 18.32
N LYS A 224 -0.58 5.37 18.64
CA LYS A 224 -1.64 4.51 19.20
C LYS A 224 -2.00 3.37 18.24
N ARG A 225 -2.11 3.65 16.94
CA ARG A 225 -2.37 2.63 15.91
C ARG A 225 -1.27 1.58 15.89
N ALA A 226 0.00 1.99 15.90
CA ALA A 226 1.14 1.07 15.90
C ALA A 226 1.13 0.14 17.13
N GLN A 227 0.77 0.65 18.31
CA GLN A 227 0.65 -0.17 19.52
C GLN A 227 -0.44 -1.23 19.38
N ILE A 228 -1.63 -0.86 18.87
CA ILE A 228 -2.73 -1.82 18.65
C ILE A 228 -2.34 -2.87 17.61
N GLU A 229 -1.72 -2.48 16.50
CA GLU A 229 -1.23 -3.41 15.48
C GLU A 229 -0.22 -4.40 16.08
N GLN A 230 0.67 -3.94 16.95
CA GLN A 230 1.61 -4.80 17.67
C GLN A 230 0.90 -5.76 18.63
N SER A 231 -0.07 -5.29 19.42
CA SER A 231 -0.87 -6.14 20.31
C SER A 231 -1.67 -7.20 19.55
N MET A 232 -2.26 -6.86 18.41
CA MET A 232 -2.95 -7.82 17.53
C MET A 232 -2.00 -8.88 16.99
N LYS A 233 -0.80 -8.47 16.54
CA LYS A 233 0.23 -9.41 16.09
C LYS A 233 0.66 -10.35 17.23
N HIS A 234 0.89 -9.81 18.42
CA HIS A 234 1.23 -10.60 19.59
C HIS A 234 0.11 -11.61 19.93
N LEU A 235 -1.15 -11.18 19.88
CA LEU A 235 -2.30 -12.07 20.13
C LEU A 235 -2.36 -13.23 19.13
N SER A 236 -2.16 -12.96 17.84
CA SER A 236 -2.14 -13.99 16.79
C SER A 236 -0.97 -14.99 16.97
N GLN A 237 0.19 -14.50 17.40
CA GLN A 237 1.33 -15.35 17.75
C GLN A 237 1.01 -16.24 18.96
N MET A 238 0.41 -15.66 20.01
CA MET A 238 -0.02 -16.37 21.20
C MET A 238 -1.04 -17.47 20.87
N GLU A 239 -2.03 -17.15 20.02
CA GLU A 239 -3.03 -18.11 19.54
C GLU A 239 -2.38 -19.32 18.85
N THR A 240 -1.44 -19.04 17.94
CA THR A 240 -0.69 -20.08 17.23
C THR A 240 0.13 -20.93 18.19
N GLN A 241 0.86 -20.27 19.10
CA GLN A 241 1.70 -20.94 20.09
C GLN A 241 0.90 -21.86 21.01
N VAL A 242 -0.21 -21.38 21.57
CA VAL A 242 -1.09 -22.19 22.44
C VAL A 242 -1.68 -23.36 21.66
N THR A 243 -2.12 -23.13 20.41
CA THR A 243 -2.66 -24.17 19.55
C THR A 243 -1.63 -25.28 19.30
N ASP A 244 -0.39 -24.90 18.99
CA ASP A 244 0.69 -25.84 18.71
C ASP A 244 1.13 -26.59 19.96
N GLU A 245 1.18 -25.93 21.12
CA GLU A 245 1.48 -26.56 22.41
C GLU A 245 0.43 -27.61 22.79
N ILE A 246 -0.86 -27.30 22.61
CA ILE A 246 -1.95 -28.26 22.80
C ILE A 246 -1.75 -29.45 21.86
N LYS A 247 -1.60 -29.21 20.55
CA LYS A 247 -1.43 -30.29 19.57
C LYS A 247 -0.23 -31.17 19.89
N LEU A 248 0.92 -30.58 20.20
CA LEU A 248 2.14 -31.30 20.50
C LEU A 248 2.00 -32.15 21.77
N THR A 249 1.35 -31.61 22.80
CA THR A 249 1.13 -32.32 24.07
C THR A 249 0.26 -33.56 23.86
N PHE A 250 -0.85 -33.44 23.12
CA PHE A 250 -1.70 -34.58 22.80
C PHE A 250 -1.05 -35.57 21.83
N GLN A 251 -0.21 -35.11 20.90
CA GLN A 251 0.57 -35.99 20.02
C GLN A 251 1.56 -36.84 20.82
N LYS A 252 2.29 -36.25 21.78
CA LYS A 252 3.18 -37.00 22.68
C LYS A 252 2.42 -38.07 23.47
N LEU A 253 1.23 -37.74 23.97
CA LEU A 253 0.40 -38.69 24.69
C LEU A 253 -0.06 -39.86 23.83
N ARG A 254 -0.52 -39.60 22.60
CA ARG A 254 -0.85 -40.67 21.63
C ARG A 254 0.36 -41.55 21.35
N HIS A 255 1.53 -40.95 21.12
CA HIS A 255 2.75 -41.71 20.88
C HIS A 255 3.09 -42.67 22.03
N MET A 256 2.98 -42.22 23.28
CA MET A 256 3.22 -43.08 24.45
C MET A 256 2.20 -44.22 24.55
N ILE A 257 0.94 -43.98 24.19
CA ILE A 257 -0.10 -45.02 24.17
C ILE A 257 0.21 -46.04 23.07
N ASP A 258 0.54 -45.58 21.86
CA ASP A 258 0.88 -46.45 20.73
C ASP A 258 2.15 -47.26 21.00
N GLU A 259 3.16 -46.67 21.65
CA GLU A 259 4.35 -47.40 22.11
C GLU A 259 3.98 -48.50 23.10
N ARG A 260 3.14 -48.18 24.09
CA ARG A 260 2.72 -49.17 25.09
C ARG A 260 1.92 -50.31 24.47
N GLU A 261 1.08 -50.03 23.49
CA GLU A 261 0.36 -51.04 22.72
C GLU A 261 1.35 -51.97 21.98
N ARG A 262 2.32 -51.39 21.26
CA ARG A 262 3.37 -52.16 20.57
C ARG A 262 4.16 -53.05 21.52
N ASP A 263 4.52 -52.55 22.69
CA ASP A 263 5.25 -53.33 23.70
C ASP A 263 4.45 -54.56 24.14
N ILE A 264 3.17 -54.37 24.47
CA ILE A 264 2.29 -55.46 24.94
C ILE A 264 2.08 -56.50 23.84
N LEU A 265 1.88 -56.06 22.59
CA LEU A 265 1.78 -56.95 21.43
C LEU A 265 3.07 -57.75 21.22
N SER A 266 4.23 -57.10 21.32
CA SER A 266 5.53 -57.76 21.18
C SER A 266 5.76 -58.80 22.28
N MET A 267 5.44 -58.47 23.54
CA MET A 267 5.51 -59.42 24.66
C MET A 267 4.60 -60.64 24.42
N SER A 268 3.37 -60.40 23.92
CA SER A 268 2.44 -61.48 23.58
C SER A 268 2.99 -62.37 22.47
N GLU A 269 3.56 -61.78 21.42
CA GLU A 269 4.15 -62.52 20.30
C GLU A 269 5.35 -63.37 20.74
N GLN A 270 6.24 -62.81 21.57
CA GLN A 270 7.39 -63.52 22.11
C GLN A 270 6.97 -64.75 22.93
N GLU A 271 5.98 -64.60 23.83
CA GLU A 271 5.47 -65.73 24.61
C GLU A 271 4.78 -66.79 23.74
N MET A 272 4.05 -66.37 22.70
CA MET A 272 3.46 -67.28 21.71
C MET A 272 4.54 -68.06 20.96
N ASN A 273 5.58 -67.37 20.50
CA ASN A 273 6.70 -67.98 19.77
C ASN A 273 7.48 -68.95 20.65
N ARG A 274 7.73 -68.60 21.92
CA ARG A 274 8.36 -69.49 22.91
C ARG A 274 7.56 -70.77 23.13
N LYS A 275 6.24 -70.67 23.32
CA LYS A 275 5.37 -71.85 23.46
C LYS A 275 5.34 -72.69 22.18
N ARG A 276 5.28 -72.05 21.00
CA ARG A 276 5.33 -72.74 19.70
C ARG A 276 6.63 -73.51 19.53
N GLN A 277 7.76 -72.91 19.90
CA GLN A 277 9.07 -73.57 19.83
C GLN A 277 9.12 -74.79 20.74
N ASN A 278 8.65 -74.68 21.99
CA ASN A 278 8.60 -75.82 22.91
C ASN A 278 7.74 -76.98 22.36
N LEU A 279 6.64 -76.68 21.68
CA LEU A 279 5.81 -77.70 21.02
C LEU A 279 6.53 -78.34 19.83
N MET A 280 7.20 -77.55 19.00
CA MET A 280 8.01 -78.06 17.88
C MET A 280 9.14 -78.98 18.37
N ASP A 281 9.80 -78.62 19.46
CA ASP A 281 10.87 -79.43 20.05
C ASP A 281 10.32 -80.75 20.62
N ASN A 282 9.16 -80.72 21.28
CA ASN A 282 8.48 -81.94 21.73
C ASN A 282 8.05 -82.82 20.54
N PHE A 283 7.49 -82.23 19.50
CA PHE A 283 7.07 -82.93 18.28
C PHE A 283 8.27 -83.62 17.60
N LYS A 284 9.40 -82.92 17.48
CA LYS A 284 10.64 -83.48 16.93
C LYS A 284 11.12 -84.71 17.71
N LYS A 285 11.14 -84.64 19.05
CA LYS A 285 11.52 -85.77 19.91
C LYS A 285 10.60 -86.98 19.75
N ILE A 286 9.30 -86.74 19.51
CA ILE A 286 8.34 -87.82 19.26
C ILE A 286 8.66 -88.50 17.92
N ILE A 287 8.85 -87.71 16.85
CA ILE A 287 9.20 -88.26 15.52
C ILE A 287 10.50 -89.07 15.59
N GLU A 288 11.56 -88.52 16.19
CA GLU A 288 12.85 -89.23 16.32
C GLU A 288 12.69 -90.56 17.07
N ARG A 289 11.79 -90.59 18.07
CA ARG A 289 11.49 -91.81 18.83
C ARG A 289 10.68 -92.81 18.02
N GLU A 290 9.70 -92.34 17.25
CA GLU A 290 8.86 -93.15 16.37
C GLU A 290 9.71 -93.80 15.26
N GLU A 291 10.56 -93.03 14.58
CA GLU A 291 11.49 -93.54 13.57
C GLU A 291 12.43 -94.61 14.14
N CYS A 292 13.03 -94.37 15.32
CA CYS A 292 13.87 -95.35 16.00
C CYS A 292 13.11 -96.65 16.33
N MET A 293 11.84 -96.56 16.75
CA MET A 293 11.00 -97.74 17.00
C MET A 293 10.69 -98.49 15.70
N MET A 294 10.39 -97.79 14.60
CA MET A 294 10.17 -98.40 13.29
C MET A 294 11.39 -99.16 12.79
N ASP A 295 12.58 -98.58 12.90
CA ASP A 295 13.83 -99.23 12.50
C ASP A 295 14.08 -100.50 13.32
N GLN A 296 13.88 -100.46 14.64
CA GLN A 296 14.02 -101.63 15.51
C GLN A 296 12.98 -102.73 15.21
N MET A 297 11.74 -102.35 14.88
CA MET A 297 10.71 -103.31 14.44
C MET A 297 11.13 -104.00 13.14
N LYS A 298 11.67 -103.25 12.18
CA LYS A 298 12.16 -103.80 10.91
C LYS A 298 13.35 -104.75 11.11
N GLU A 299 14.31 -104.40 11.97
CA GLU A 299 15.44 -105.29 12.30
C GLU A 299 14.97 -106.59 12.94
N LEU A 300 13.99 -106.53 13.85
CA LEU A 300 13.37 -107.71 14.46
C LEU A 300 12.68 -108.60 13.42
N GLU A 301 11.95 -108.02 12.47
CA GLU A 301 11.32 -108.75 11.37
C GLU A 301 12.36 -109.45 10.48
N ILE A 302 13.42 -108.74 10.07
CA ILE A 302 14.50 -109.29 9.25
C ILE A 302 15.20 -110.46 9.98
N ALA A 303 15.57 -110.27 11.26
CA ALA A 303 16.25 -111.30 12.05
C ALA A 303 15.36 -112.56 12.23
N LYS A 304 14.05 -112.36 12.41
CA LYS A 304 13.05 -113.43 12.48
C LYS A 304 12.93 -114.19 11.16
N GLU A 305 12.86 -113.50 10.03
CA GLU A 305 12.75 -114.14 8.71
C GLU A 305 14.01 -114.90 8.30
N ALA A 306 15.19 -114.36 8.63
CA ALA A 306 16.49 -114.98 8.35
C ALA A 306 16.79 -116.19 9.25
N ASN A 307 16.04 -116.40 10.34
CA ASN A 307 16.30 -117.40 11.39
C ASN A 307 17.72 -117.32 12.00
N ASP A 308 18.32 -116.12 12.05
CA ASP A 308 19.63 -115.89 12.68
C ASP A 308 19.45 -115.63 14.18
N ILE A 309 19.68 -116.66 14.99
CA ILE A 309 19.51 -116.63 16.45
C ILE A 309 20.36 -115.53 17.11
N SER A 310 21.56 -115.25 16.58
CA SER A 310 22.44 -114.21 17.12
C SER A 310 21.83 -112.83 16.92
N GLN A 311 21.34 -112.54 15.71
CA GLN A 311 20.66 -111.29 15.39
C GLN A 311 19.32 -111.15 16.10
N MET A 312 18.56 -112.24 16.27
CA MET A 312 17.31 -112.22 17.03
C MET A 312 17.53 -111.81 18.49
N PHE A 313 18.58 -112.31 19.13
CA PHE A 313 18.89 -111.96 20.51
C PHE A 313 19.32 -110.50 20.65
N THR A 314 20.20 -110.00 19.78
CA THR A 314 20.71 -108.62 19.84
C THR A 314 19.64 -107.58 19.49
N SER A 315 18.86 -107.80 18.43
CA SER A 315 17.74 -106.91 18.06
C SER A 315 16.64 -106.90 19.12
N HIS A 316 16.32 -108.06 19.72
CA HIS A 316 15.38 -108.13 20.84
C HIS A 316 15.86 -107.34 22.06
N GLN A 317 17.14 -107.47 22.41
CA GLN A 317 17.71 -106.70 23.52
C GLN A 317 17.67 -105.19 23.24
N ALA A 318 17.99 -104.76 22.02
CA ALA A 318 17.93 -103.35 21.62
C ALA A 318 16.50 -102.78 21.71
N ALA A 319 15.50 -103.52 21.23
CA ALA A 319 14.09 -103.14 21.32
C ALA A 319 13.60 -103.10 22.78
N GLN A 320 13.98 -104.07 23.62
CA GLN A 320 13.65 -104.08 25.04
C GLN A 320 14.26 -102.89 25.79
N ASN A 321 15.49 -102.50 25.47
CA ASN A 321 16.12 -101.32 26.05
C ASN A 321 15.38 -100.02 25.68
N THR A 322 14.93 -99.92 24.43
CA THR A 322 14.06 -98.82 23.96
C THR A 322 12.75 -98.81 24.73
N LEU A 323 12.03 -99.93 24.81
CA LEU A 323 10.75 -100.03 25.52
C LEU A 323 10.87 -99.73 27.02
N SER A 324 11.98 -100.12 27.63
CA SER A 324 12.27 -99.89 29.05
C SER A 324 12.58 -98.42 29.37
N THR A 325 12.88 -97.60 28.36
CA THR A 325 13.21 -96.18 28.52
C THR A 325 12.09 -95.30 27.94
N PRO A 326 11.10 -94.89 28.75
CA PRO A 326 9.98 -94.08 28.27
C PRO A 326 10.46 -92.67 27.86
N LEU A 327 9.91 -92.14 26.75
CA LEU A 327 10.21 -90.79 26.30
C LEU A 327 9.67 -89.78 27.33
N GLN A 328 10.57 -89.01 27.94
CA GLN A 328 10.17 -87.93 28.84
C GLN A 328 9.96 -86.65 28.03
N LEU A 329 8.71 -86.23 27.92
CA LEU A 329 8.36 -84.92 27.37
C LEU A 329 8.29 -83.90 28.52
N PRO A 330 9.04 -82.79 28.46
CA PRO A 330 9.07 -81.79 29.52
C PRO A 330 7.72 -81.08 29.77
N HIS A 331 6.75 -81.22 28.86
CA HIS A 331 5.41 -80.65 29.01
C HIS A 331 4.35 -81.72 28.73
N ILE A 332 3.87 -82.37 29.78
CA ILE A 332 2.83 -83.39 29.73
C ILE A 332 1.54 -82.76 29.17
N THR A 333 1.04 -83.35 28.09
CA THR A 333 -0.27 -83.15 27.49
C THR A 333 -1.39 -83.74 28.35
N ASN A 334 -1.48 -83.33 29.62
CA ASN A 334 -2.63 -83.65 30.48
C ASN A 334 -3.55 -82.44 30.49
N ASP A 335 -4.55 -82.42 29.60
CA ASP A 335 -5.77 -81.59 29.53
C ASP A 335 -5.70 -80.08 29.87
N ASN A 336 -4.50 -79.57 30.10
CA ASN A 336 -4.21 -78.24 30.60
C ASN A 336 -2.86 -77.78 30.05
N PHE A 337 -2.54 -78.14 28.81
CA PHE A 337 -1.78 -77.23 27.93
C PHE A 337 -2.68 -76.02 27.61
N GLY A 338 -3.20 -75.40 28.68
CA GLY A 338 -4.10 -74.28 28.72
C GLY A 338 -3.28 -73.09 28.30
N VAL A 339 -3.20 -72.89 27.01
CA VAL A 339 -2.72 -71.66 26.44
C VAL A 339 -3.84 -70.62 26.59
N SER A 340 -4.21 -70.30 27.84
CA SER A 340 -5.13 -69.20 28.12
C SER A 340 -4.31 -67.91 28.17
N PHE A 341 -4.24 -67.22 27.05
CA PHE A 341 -3.76 -65.84 27.01
C PHE A 341 -4.96 -64.91 27.21
N HIS A 342 -4.90 -64.08 28.24
CA HIS A 342 -5.90 -63.07 28.51
C HIS A 342 -5.22 -61.72 28.67
N PHE A 343 -5.72 -60.73 27.93
CA PHE A 343 -5.31 -59.34 28.14
C PHE A 343 -6.18 -58.74 29.24
N GLU A 344 -5.55 -58.36 30.35
CA GLU A 344 -6.20 -57.63 31.42
C GLU A 344 -5.85 -56.14 31.33
N ALA A 345 -6.85 -55.31 31.05
CA ALA A 345 -6.73 -53.87 30.96
C ALA A 345 -6.66 -53.21 32.36
N TYR A 346 -5.62 -53.54 33.13
CA TYR A 346 -5.40 -52.95 34.45
C TYR A 346 -5.37 -51.43 34.39
N LYS A 347 -5.99 -50.79 35.38
CA LYS A 347 -6.06 -49.31 35.51
C LYS A 347 -6.80 -48.59 34.38
N HIS A 348 -7.47 -49.28 33.46
CA HIS A 348 -8.24 -48.66 32.36
C HIS A 348 -9.15 -47.52 32.84
N ARG A 349 -9.94 -47.75 33.90
CA ARG A 349 -10.84 -46.73 34.47
C ARG A 349 -10.10 -45.49 34.96
N ARG A 350 -8.92 -45.68 35.59
CA ARG A 350 -8.11 -44.57 36.09
C ARG A 350 -7.50 -43.77 34.94
N VAL A 351 -6.95 -44.45 33.93
CA VAL A 351 -6.42 -43.80 32.72
C VAL A 351 -7.50 -42.99 32.01
N MET A 352 -8.70 -43.53 31.86
CA MET A 352 -9.84 -42.81 31.28
C MET A 352 -10.21 -41.57 32.10
N GLN A 353 -10.25 -41.68 33.44
CA GLN A 353 -10.53 -40.55 34.30
C GLN A 353 -9.44 -39.47 34.21
N ASP A 354 -8.17 -39.88 34.21
CA ASP A 354 -7.04 -38.95 34.11
C ASP A 354 -7.05 -38.24 32.75
N LEU A 355 -7.39 -38.94 31.66
CA LEU A 355 -7.56 -38.36 30.32
C LEU A 355 -8.69 -37.34 30.24
N LEU A 356 -9.83 -37.60 30.87
CA LEU A 356 -10.96 -36.66 30.90
C LEU A 356 -10.62 -35.34 31.61
N ASN A 357 -9.68 -35.38 32.56
CA ASN A 357 -9.24 -34.21 33.32
C ASN A 357 -7.91 -33.65 32.80
N PHE A 358 -7.40 -34.13 31.66
CA PHE A 358 -6.10 -33.75 31.14
C PHE A 358 -6.19 -32.49 30.27
N GLY A 359 -5.45 -31.46 30.69
CA GLY A 359 -5.38 -30.16 30.01
C GLY A 359 -6.53 -29.23 30.38
N HIS A 360 -6.21 -27.96 30.58
CA HIS A 360 -7.18 -26.90 30.79
C HIS A 360 -6.60 -25.57 30.26
N LEU A 361 -7.46 -24.73 29.68
CA LEU A 361 -7.07 -23.40 29.25
C LEU A 361 -7.23 -22.43 30.42
N MET A 362 -6.13 -21.82 30.85
CA MET A 362 -6.14 -20.73 31.83
C MET A 362 -6.17 -19.40 31.11
N VAL A 363 -7.31 -18.71 31.16
CA VAL A 363 -7.41 -17.32 30.71
C VAL A 363 -7.15 -16.42 31.92
N LEU A 364 -5.94 -15.88 32.03
CA LEU A 364 -5.65 -14.84 33.01
C LEU A 364 -6.24 -13.53 32.47
N SER A 365 -7.33 -13.07 33.09
CA SER A 365 -7.90 -11.75 32.80
C SER A 365 -6.96 -10.67 33.32
N SER A 366 -6.51 -9.78 32.44
CA SER A 366 -5.82 -8.52 32.76
C SER A 366 -6.57 -7.35 32.15
#